data_AF-A0A820XLB5-F1
#
_entry.id   AF-A0A820XLB5-F1
#
_cell.length_a   1.000
_cell.length_b   1.000
_cell.length_c   1.000
_cell.angle_alpha   90.00
_cell.angle_beta   90.00
_cell.angle_gamma   90.00
#
_symmetry.space_group_name_H-M   'P 1'
#
loop_
_entity.id
_entity.type
_entity.pdbx_description
1 polymer ?
#
loop_
_entity_poly.entity_id
_entity_poly.type
_entity_poly.pdbx_seq_one_letter_code
_entity_poly.pdbx_strand_id
1 'polypeptide(L)'
;MWQLRTRRHRIRWFAIGFILIVLVWCSILYRSLSINYEQDAPHPHSPSVTTESLFLYEIDNLDTFIRHTPVKYNYHIFYYPWYGTPEYDGGQYLHWNHRRLAHWNREKAVHYPQHRHQPPDDIGSNFYPFLGPYSSRSRVILDKHMRMIRMSGAGTLSISWYPPGMADDEGRPSDDIIPLLLNKAGKYQLKVCFHIEPYQNRTVDNVIHWTQYILRQYGSHQAFYRYNGKGVFYIYDSYRISAHEWRQKLFSNEKMKQEAFFVGLILKSNECQPLASSGFDAAYSYFAANGFTEASTSQQWTFTVGQCKSIPFIPSVGPGYIDTNVRPWNGGTTRPRQNGEYYKKMFNDLPKGNDRIVTITSFNEWGEGTQIEPAVERSISKNITYESYHQGPFTYIYLTRELIFAT
;
A
#
# COMPACT_ATOMS: atom_id res chain seq x y z
N MET A 1 -41.10 -15.74 -2.47
CA MET A 1 -39.88 -14.90 -2.60
C MET A 1 -38.73 -15.24 -1.64
N TRP A 2 -38.94 -16.06 -0.59
CA TRP A 2 -37.87 -16.41 0.37
C TRP A 2 -36.95 -17.58 -0.08
N GLN A 3 -37.44 -18.47 -0.95
CA GLN A 3 -36.66 -19.64 -1.43
C GLN A 3 -35.66 -19.35 -2.56
N LEU A 4 -35.73 -18.19 -3.22
CA LEU A 4 -34.78 -17.79 -4.29
C LEU A 4 -33.50 -17.14 -3.73
N ARG A 5 -33.53 -16.61 -2.50
CA ARG A 5 -32.38 -15.96 -1.85
C ARG A 5 -31.39 -16.96 -1.24
N THR A 6 -31.86 -18.12 -0.78
CA THR A 6 -31.04 -19.18 -0.19
C THR A 6 -30.26 -19.99 -1.22
N ARG A 7 -30.75 -20.09 -2.47
CA ARG A 7 -30.08 -20.80 -3.57
C ARG A 7 -28.83 -20.08 -4.09
N ARG A 8 -28.83 -18.74 -4.14
CA ARG A 8 -27.65 -17.93 -4.54
C ARG A 8 -26.52 -17.94 -3.51
N HIS A 9 -26.84 -18.05 -2.22
CA HIS A 9 -25.81 -18.18 -1.18
C HIS A 9 -25.12 -19.55 -1.23
N ARG A 10 -25.86 -20.65 -1.43
CA ARG A 10 -25.27 -21.99 -1.53
C ARG A 10 -24.32 -22.14 -2.72
N ILE A 11 -24.64 -21.58 -3.89
CA ILE A 11 -23.77 -21.62 -5.08
C ILE A 11 -22.45 -20.85 -4.88
N ARG A 12 -22.48 -19.73 -4.14
CA ARG A 12 -21.26 -18.97 -3.79
C ARG A 12 -20.34 -19.73 -2.84
N TRP A 13 -20.89 -20.44 -1.86
CA TRP A 13 -20.09 -21.29 -0.96
C TRP A 13 -19.49 -22.50 -1.66
N PHE A 14 -20.20 -23.09 -2.64
CA PHE A 14 -19.66 -24.15 -3.49
C PHE A 14 -18.51 -23.65 -4.37
N ALA A 15 -18.59 -22.44 -4.93
CA ALA A 15 -17.49 -21.86 -5.72
C ALA A 15 -16.25 -21.55 -4.88
N ILE A 16 -16.42 -21.03 -3.65
CA ILE A 16 -15.31 -20.74 -2.73
C ILE A 16 -14.68 -22.05 -2.20
N GLY A 17 -15.51 -23.04 -1.88
CA GLY A 17 -15.04 -24.38 -1.51
C GLY A 17 -14.28 -25.07 -2.65
N PHE A 18 -14.74 -24.92 -3.89
CA PHE A 18 -14.05 -25.46 -5.07
C PHE A 18 -12.69 -24.77 -5.30
N ILE A 19 -12.59 -23.46 -5.08
CA ILE A 19 -11.33 -22.71 -5.19
C ILE A 19 -10.32 -23.15 -4.12
N LEU A 20 -10.76 -23.39 -2.88
CA LEU A 20 -9.90 -23.93 -1.82
C LEU A 20 -9.44 -25.36 -2.12
N ILE A 21 -10.33 -26.20 -2.68
CA ILE A 21 -9.99 -27.56 -3.11
C ILE A 21 -8.95 -27.52 -4.24
N VAL A 22 -9.11 -26.65 -5.23
CA VAL A 22 -8.15 -26.49 -6.34
C VAL A 22 -6.79 -26.02 -5.82
N LEU A 23 -6.73 -25.04 -4.90
CA LEU A 23 -5.46 -24.57 -4.34
C LEU A 23 -4.76 -25.61 -3.47
N VAL A 24 -5.52 -26.40 -2.70
CA VAL A 24 -4.98 -27.53 -1.93
C VAL A 24 -4.47 -28.61 -2.87
N TRP A 25 -5.21 -28.94 -3.93
CA TRP A 25 -4.80 -29.89 -4.97
C TRP A 25 -3.55 -29.43 -5.72
N CYS A 26 -3.43 -28.15 -6.07
CA CYS A 26 -2.21 -27.59 -6.67
C CYS A 26 -1.01 -27.71 -5.73
N SER A 27 -1.19 -27.56 -4.41
CA SER A 27 -0.11 -27.76 -3.43
C SER A 27 0.29 -29.23 -3.26
N ILE A 28 -0.67 -30.15 -3.39
CA ILE A 28 -0.45 -31.60 -3.34
C ILE A 28 0.26 -32.06 -4.62
N LEU A 29 -0.17 -31.57 -5.80
CA LEU A 29 0.49 -31.80 -7.08
C LEU A 29 1.91 -31.23 -7.10
N TYR A 30 2.12 -30.04 -6.53
CA TYR A 30 3.46 -29.47 -6.37
C TYR A 30 4.36 -30.38 -5.53
N ARG A 31 3.86 -30.95 -4.43
CA ARG A 31 4.60 -31.91 -3.59
C ARG A 31 4.81 -33.27 -4.26
N SER A 32 3.86 -33.80 -5.02
CA SER A 32 4.01 -35.10 -5.68
C SER A 32 4.94 -35.02 -6.90
N LEU A 33 4.93 -33.92 -7.64
CA LEU A 33 5.83 -33.69 -8.77
C LEU A 33 7.27 -33.40 -8.35
N SER A 34 7.50 -32.84 -7.16
CA SER A 34 8.85 -32.62 -6.62
C SER A 34 9.45 -33.87 -5.96
N ILE A 35 8.65 -34.90 -5.66
CA ILE A 35 9.13 -36.19 -5.12
C ILE A 35 9.45 -37.20 -6.22
N ASN A 36 8.83 -37.10 -7.41
CA ASN A 36 8.94 -38.11 -8.46
C ASN A 36 9.93 -37.78 -9.60
N TYR A 37 10.90 -36.89 -9.39
CA TYR A 37 11.92 -36.56 -10.41
C TYR A 37 13.17 -37.48 -10.36
N GLU A 38 13.12 -38.58 -9.60
CA GLU A 38 14.03 -39.70 -9.75
C GLU A 38 13.24 -40.96 -10.12
N GLN A 39 13.08 -41.21 -11.42
CA GLN A 39 13.20 -42.52 -12.10
C GLN A 39 12.39 -42.57 -13.41
N ASP A 40 13.15 -42.84 -14.47
CA ASP A 40 12.82 -43.58 -15.69
C ASP A 40 11.95 -42.96 -16.81
N ALA A 41 12.45 -43.18 -18.03
CA ALA A 41 11.87 -42.93 -19.35
C ALA A 41 11.96 -44.24 -20.19
N PRO A 42 11.45 -44.32 -21.44
CA PRO A 42 10.13 -43.98 -21.97
C PRO A 42 9.53 -45.10 -22.87
N HIS A 43 8.24 -45.01 -23.25
CA HIS A 43 7.71 -45.50 -24.55
C HIS A 43 6.43 -44.76 -24.99
N PRO A 44 6.10 -44.68 -26.30
CA PRO A 44 5.33 -43.58 -26.89
C PRO A 44 3.88 -43.95 -27.29
N HIS A 45 3.02 -42.92 -27.35
CA HIS A 45 1.94 -42.65 -28.32
C HIS A 45 0.73 -41.95 -27.70
N SER A 46 0.89 -40.65 -27.52
CA SER A 46 -0.16 -39.62 -27.44
C SER A 46 0.57 -38.29 -27.64
N PRO A 47 -0.02 -37.25 -28.27
CA PRO A 47 0.62 -35.94 -28.31
C PRO A 47 0.87 -35.51 -26.87
N SER A 48 2.12 -35.62 -26.42
CA SER A 48 2.52 -35.26 -25.07
C SER A 48 2.43 -33.75 -25.01
N VAL A 49 1.33 -33.23 -24.48
CA VAL A 49 1.29 -31.89 -23.92
C VAL A 49 2.40 -31.90 -22.87
N THR A 50 3.52 -31.26 -23.18
CA THR A 50 4.68 -31.24 -22.28
C THR A 50 4.22 -30.64 -20.95
N THR A 51 4.74 -31.14 -19.82
CA THR A 51 4.48 -30.58 -18.49
C THR A 51 4.70 -29.07 -18.45
N GLU A 52 5.66 -28.59 -19.24
CA GLU A 52 5.91 -27.16 -19.47
C GLU A 52 4.72 -26.44 -20.14
N SER A 53 4.11 -27.01 -21.18
CA SER A 53 2.94 -26.41 -21.84
C SER A 53 1.67 -26.42 -20.97
N LEU A 54 1.47 -27.45 -20.15
CA LEU A 54 0.39 -27.51 -19.15
C LEU A 54 0.59 -26.47 -18.03
N PHE A 55 1.83 -26.33 -17.55
CA PHE A 55 2.21 -25.35 -16.54
C PHE A 55 2.06 -23.91 -17.05
N LEU A 56 2.48 -23.62 -18.29
CA LEU A 56 2.28 -22.31 -18.91
C LEU A 56 0.79 -22.00 -19.11
N TYR A 57 -0.02 -22.99 -19.51
CA TYR A 57 -1.48 -22.83 -19.64
C TYR A 57 -2.15 -22.54 -18.28
N GLU A 58 -1.75 -23.22 -17.20
CA GLU A 58 -2.24 -22.94 -15.84
C GLU A 58 -1.82 -21.56 -15.32
N ILE A 59 -0.59 -21.12 -15.61
CA ILE A 59 -0.11 -19.77 -15.26
C ILE A 59 -0.86 -18.70 -16.04
N ASP A 60 -1.06 -18.88 -17.34
CA ASP A 60 -1.83 -17.95 -18.17
C ASP A 60 -3.28 -17.86 -17.70
N ASN A 61 -3.84 -18.97 -17.22
CA ASN A 61 -5.17 -18.98 -16.59
C ASN A 61 -5.19 -18.26 -15.25
N LEU A 62 -4.13 -18.36 -14.42
CA LEU A 62 -4.04 -17.64 -13.16
C LEU A 62 -3.84 -16.13 -13.37
N ASP A 63 -2.95 -15.72 -14.29
CA ASP A 63 -2.76 -14.30 -14.62
C ASP A 63 -4.02 -13.71 -15.24
N THR A 64 -4.72 -14.48 -16.06
CA THR A 64 -6.01 -14.08 -16.60
C THR A 64 -7.07 -14.00 -15.50
N PHE A 65 -7.16 -14.97 -14.61
CA PHE A 65 -8.08 -14.94 -13.46
C PHE A 65 -7.82 -13.74 -12.55
N ILE A 66 -6.56 -13.49 -12.20
CA ILE A 66 -6.16 -12.33 -11.41
C ILE A 66 -6.57 -11.06 -12.17
N ARG A 67 -6.23 -10.92 -13.45
CA ARG A 67 -6.64 -9.77 -14.28
C ARG A 67 -8.15 -9.58 -14.41
N HIS A 68 -8.99 -10.58 -14.16
CA HIS A 68 -10.45 -10.43 -14.14
C HIS A 68 -11.05 -10.34 -12.72
N THR A 69 -10.22 -10.47 -11.69
CA THR A 69 -10.64 -10.28 -10.30
C THR A 69 -11.04 -8.83 -10.08
N PRO A 70 -12.28 -8.53 -9.64
CA PRO A 70 -12.75 -7.17 -9.54
C PRO A 70 -12.02 -6.40 -8.44
N VAL A 71 -11.84 -5.10 -8.69
CA VAL A 71 -11.26 -4.10 -7.78
C VAL A 71 -12.21 -2.91 -7.66
N LYS A 72 -12.06 -2.11 -6.60
CA LYS A 72 -12.74 -0.83 -6.42
C LYS A 72 -11.74 0.33 -6.56
N TYR A 73 -11.88 1.16 -7.60
CA TYR A 73 -10.93 2.24 -7.89
C TYR A 73 -10.98 3.42 -6.92
N ASN A 74 -12.06 3.55 -6.13
CA ASN A 74 -12.16 4.50 -5.01
C ASN A 74 -11.43 4.01 -3.75
N TYR A 75 -10.89 2.80 -3.74
CA TYR A 75 -9.98 2.33 -2.69
C TYR A 75 -8.54 2.54 -3.13
N HIS A 76 -7.90 3.52 -2.52
CA HIS A 76 -6.53 3.90 -2.78
C HIS A 76 -5.62 3.23 -1.74
N ILE A 77 -4.45 2.76 -2.12
CA ILE A 77 -3.51 2.14 -1.19
C ILE A 77 -2.14 2.81 -1.27
N PHE A 78 -1.61 3.27 -0.13
CA PHE A 78 -0.29 3.89 -0.08
C PHE A 78 0.79 2.84 -0.36
N TYR A 79 1.71 3.16 -1.27
CA TYR A 79 2.72 2.25 -1.78
C TYR A 79 4.09 2.94 -1.86
N TYR A 80 5.13 2.25 -1.39
CA TYR A 80 6.46 2.82 -1.19
C TYR A 80 7.47 2.10 -2.09
N PRO A 81 7.94 2.76 -3.17
CA PRO A 81 8.90 2.19 -4.12
C PRO A 81 10.37 2.37 -3.71
N TRP A 82 10.69 2.43 -2.40
CA TRP A 82 12.01 2.87 -1.92
C TRP A 82 12.97 1.77 -1.45
N TYR A 83 12.52 0.51 -1.38
CA TYR A 83 13.32 -0.62 -0.94
C TYR A 83 14.38 -1.03 -1.96
N GLY A 84 15.57 -1.42 -1.51
CA GLY A 84 16.68 -1.80 -2.38
C GLY A 84 17.54 -2.93 -1.84
N THR A 85 18.19 -3.65 -2.75
CA THR A 85 19.13 -4.75 -2.43
C THR A 85 20.47 -4.56 -3.16
N PRO A 86 21.57 -5.14 -2.65
CA PRO A 86 22.88 -4.97 -3.25
C PRO A 86 22.95 -5.30 -4.75
N GLU A 87 22.21 -6.34 -5.17
CA GLU A 87 22.14 -6.80 -6.58
C GLU A 87 21.56 -5.74 -7.53
N TYR A 88 20.54 -4.99 -7.10
CA TYR A 88 19.81 -4.04 -7.96
C TYR A 88 20.15 -2.57 -7.66
N ASP A 89 20.70 -2.29 -6.47
CA ASP A 89 20.74 -0.95 -5.90
C ASP A 89 22.14 -0.46 -5.55
N GLY A 90 23.14 -0.92 -6.30
CA GLY A 90 24.50 -0.39 -6.24
C GLY A 90 25.30 -0.91 -5.05
N GLY A 91 25.12 -2.19 -4.70
CA GLY A 91 25.89 -2.84 -3.65
C GLY A 91 25.38 -2.61 -2.22
N GLN A 92 24.25 -1.93 -2.04
CA GLN A 92 23.69 -1.64 -0.72
C GLN A 92 22.22 -2.04 -0.61
N TYR A 93 21.81 -2.36 0.62
CA TYR A 93 20.41 -2.33 0.99
C TYR A 93 19.94 -0.88 1.16
N LEU A 94 18.67 -0.62 0.85
CA LEU A 94 18.00 0.68 1.06
C LEU A 94 16.70 0.43 1.81
N HIS A 95 16.38 1.28 2.79
CA HIS A 95 15.30 1.14 3.78
C HIS A 95 15.31 -0.16 4.62
N TRP A 96 15.72 -1.30 4.10
CA TRP A 96 15.86 -2.53 4.90
C TRP A 96 16.93 -2.37 5.98
N ASN A 97 18.02 -1.69 5.65
CA ASN A 97 19.08 -1.33 6.58
C ASN A 97 18.80 0.00 7.27
N HIS A 98 17.55 0.38 7.57
CA HIS A 98 17.23 1.67 8.20
C HIS A 98 18.05 1.90 9.48
N ARG A 99 18.38 3.16 9.83
CA ARG A 99 18.95 3.46 11.16
C ARG A 99 17.87 3.51 12.23
N ARG A 100 18.17 3.11 13.46
CA ARG A 100 17.27 3.39 14.59
C ARG A 100 17.30 4.88 14.91
N LEU A 101 16.16 5.56 14.83
CA LEU A 101 16.05 7.00 15.00
C LEU A 101 16.18 7.39 16.48
N ALA A 102 17.07 8.33 16.76
CA ALA A 102 17.24 8.90 18.09
C ALA A 102 15.97 9.61 18.56
N HIS A 103 15.69 9.54 19.86
CA HIS A 103 14.64 10.35 20.47
C HIS A 103 15.00 11.84 20.38
N TRP A 104 14.02 12.72 20.15
CA TRP A 104 14.27 14.18 19.97
C TRP A 104 14.90 14.84 21.22
N ASN A 105 14.52 14.38 22.41
CA ASN A 105 15.22 14.69 23.66
C ASN A 105 16.51 13.86 23.76
N ARG A 106 17.66 14.54 23.79
CA ARG A 106 19.01 13.95 23.83
C ARG A 106 19.27 13.10 25.08
N GLU A 107 18.75 13.48 26.24
CA GLU A 107 18.90 12.71 27.48
C GLU A 107 18.13 11.38 27.42
N LYS A 108 16.98 11.36 26.74
CA LYS A 108 16.26 10.09 26.51
C LYS A 108 16.92 9.25 25.41
N ALA A 109 17.54 9.89 24.42
CA ALA A 109 18.13 9.21 23.28
C ALA A 109 19.24 8.22 23.65
N VAL A 110 19.98 8.46 24.74
CA VAL A 110 21.07 7.57 25.21
C VAL A 110 20.56 6.21 25.70
N HIS A 111 19.26 6.10 26.01
CA HIS A 111 18.64 4.86 26.50
C HIS A 111 18.06 3.99 25.39
N TYR A 112 18.15 4.41 24.12
CA TYR A 112 17.64 3.66 22.99
C TYR A 112 18.76 3.23 22.04
N PRO A 113 18.67 2.04 21.43
CA PRO A 113 19.63 1.61 20.42
C PRO A 113 19.58 2.54 19.20
N GLN A 114 20.74 2.91 18.67
CA GLN A 114 20.89 3.83 17.53
C GLN A 114 21.64 3.20 16.34
N HIS A 115 21.91 1.89 16.40
CA HIS A 115 22.61 1.19 15.33
C HIS A 115 21.75 1.10 14.06
N ARG A 116 22.42 0.89 12.93
CA ARG A 116 21.79 0.56 11.66
C ARG A 116 21.47 -0.93 11.61
N HIS A 117 20.30 -1.27 11.06
CA HIS A 117 19.93 -2.66 10.82
C HIS A 117 20.87 -3.34 9.82
N GLN A 118 21.07 -4.66 9.95
CA GLN A 118 21.96 -5.47 9.10
C GLN A 118 21.20 -6.56 8.30
N PRO A 119 20.64 -6.22 7.12
CA PRO A 119 19.96 -7.19 6.27
C PRO A 119 20.92 -8.25 5.71
N PRO A 120 20.42 -9.47 5.37
CA PRO A 120 19.01 -9.80 5.23
C PRO A 120 18.32 -10.21 6.53
N ASP A 121 19.06 -10.45 7.60
CA ASP A 121 18.53 -11.05 8.81
C ASP A 121 17.95 -10.02 9.79
N ASP A 122 18.63 -8.87 9.96
CA ASP A 122 18.17 -7.74 10.76
C ASP A 122 17.69 -6.62 9.85
N ILE A 123 16.39 -6.40 9.76
CA ILE A 123 15.79 -5.36 8.91
C ILE A 123 15.05 -4.31 9.74
N GLY A 124 14.95 -3.09 9.21
CA GLY A 124 14.21 -1.97 9.76
C GLY A 124 12.69 -2.15 9.69
N SER A 125 12.17 -3.25 10.23
CA SER A 125 10.75 -3.53 10.36
C SER A 125 10.50 -4.45 11.54
N ASN A 126 9.33 -4.33 12.15
CA ASN A 126 8.86 -5.28 13.16
C ASN A 126 8.26 -6.56 12.55
N PHE A 127 8.05 -6.62 11.25
CA PHE A 127 7.58 -7.79 10.51
C PHE A 127 8.60 -8.20 9.45
N TYR A 128 8.58 -9.45 9.00
CA TYR A 128 9.45 -9.91 7.92
C TYR A 128 8.67 -10.16 6.62
N PRO A 129 9.06 -9.55 5.47
CA PRO A 129 8.36 -9.76 4.20
C PRO A 129 8.42 -11.21 3.73
N PHE A 130 7.28 -11.72 3.23
CA PHE A 130 7.21 -13.03 2.56
C PHE A 130 8.13 -13.10 1.35
N LEU A 131 8.35 -11.97 0.67
CA LEU A 131 9.25 -11.86 -0.48
C LEU A 131 10.74 -11.65 -0.08
N GLY A 132 11.04 -11.62 1.22
CA GLY A 132 12.35 -11.22 1.75
C GLY A 132 12.64 -9.72 1.55
N PRO A 133 13.80 -9.22 2.02
CA PRO A 133 14.24 -7.86 1.74
C PRO A 133 14.51 -7.72 0.24
N TYR A 134 13.54 -7.14 -0.46
CA TYR A 134 13.50 -7.06 -1.91
C TYR A 134 13.95 -5.70 -2.46
N SER A 135 14.19 -5.63 -3.77
CA SER A 135 14.36 -4.36 -4.47
C SER A 135 13.05 -3.94 -5.15
N SER A 136 12.63 -2.70 -4.91
CA SER A 136 11.50 -2.06 -5.61
C SER A 136 11.76 -1.86 -7.10
N ARG A 137 13.01 -1.97 -7.56
CA ARG A 137 13.38 -1.95 -8.98
C ARG A 137 13.28 -3.30 -9.67
N SER A 138 13.09 -4.38 -8.92
CA SER A 138 12.91 -5.70 -9.51
C SER A 138 11.57 -5.79 -10.24
N ARG A 139 11.65 -6.09 -11.55
CA ARG A 139 10.47 -6.32 -12.40
C ARG A 139 9.58 -7.44 -11.89
N VAL A 140 10.18 -8.45 -11.26
CA VAL A 140 9.48 -9.61 -10.69
C VAL A 140 8.73 -9.21 -9.42
N ILE A 141 9.35 -8.40 -8.57
CA ILE A 141 8.74 -7.90 -7.33
C ILE A 141 7.56 -6.98 -7.66
N LEU A 142 7.73 -6.02 -8.57
CA LEU A 142 6.62 -5.17 -9.00
C LEU A 142 5.45 -5.97 -9.58
N ASP A 143 5.74 -7.01 -10.38
CA ASP A 143 4.69 -7.88 -10.92
C ASP A 143 3.91 -8.61 -9.81
N LYS A 144 4.63 -9.16 -8.81
CA LYS A 144 4.02 -9.78 -7.63
C LYS A 144 3.19 -8.78 -6.80
N HIS A 145 3.68 -7.57 -6.59
CA HIS A 145 2.95 -6.52 -5.85
C HIS A 145 1.64 -6.17 -6.55
N MET A 146 1.65 -5.96 -7.87
CA MET A 146 0.41 -5.65 -8.61
C MET A 146 -0.60 -6.80 -8.53
N ARG A 147 -0.15 -8.06 -8.56
CA ARG A 147 -1.02 -9.22 -8.31
C ARG A 147 -1.63 -9.16 -6.90
N MET A 148 -0.82 -8.93 -5.87
CA MET A 148 -1.28 -8.86 -4.48
C MET A 148 -2.28 -7.70 -4.25
N ILE A 149 -2.00 -6.52 -4.80
CA ILE A 149 -2.91 -5.36 -4.71
C ILE A 149 -4.22 -5.64 -5.43
N ARG A 150 -4.19 -6.25 -6.62
CA ARG A 150 -5.41 -6.66 -7.31
C ARG A 150 -6.20 -7.70 -6.51
N MET A 151 -5.52 -8.66 -5.89
CA MET A 151 -6.15 -9.64 -5.00
C MET A 151 -6.80 -8.98 -3.79
N SER A 152 -6.21 -7.91 -3.23
CA SER A 152 -6.78 -7.18 -2.11
C SER A 152 -8.06 -6.43 -2.46
N GLY A 153 -8.37 -6.24 -3.75
CA GLY A 153 -9.53 -5.50 -4.22
C GLY A 153 -9.33 -3.98 -4.28
N ALA A 154 -8.19 -3.45 -3.83
CA ALA A 154 -7.84 -2.06 -4.05
C ALA A 154 -7.53 -1.82 -5.54
N GLY A 155 -8.09 -0.75 -6.12
CA GLY A 155 -7.94 -0.45 -7.55
C GLY A 155 -6.87 0.58 -7.88
N THR A 156 -6.44 1.38 -6.90
CA THR A 156 -5.58 2.53 -7.13
C THR A 156 -4.41 2.54 -6.14
N LEU A 157 -3.19 2.65 -6.64
CA LEU A 157 -2.00 2.87 -5.83
C LEU A 157 -1.78 4.38 -5.65
N SER A 158 -1.44 4.80 -4.45
CA SER A 158 -0.95 6.15 -4.14
C SER A 158 0.54 6.04 -3.85
N ILE A 159 1.36 6.43 -4.82
CA ILE A 159 2.81 6.19 -4.79
C ILE A 159 3.49 7.28 -3.98
N SER A 160 4.17 6.91 -2.89
CA SER A 160 5.11 7.80 -2.19
C SER A 160 6.17 8.29 -3.18
N TRP A 161 6.23 9.60 -3.38
CA TRP A 161 6.97 10.20 -4.47
C TRP A 161 7.80 11.39 -3.99
N TYR A 162 9.08 11.35 -4.37
CA TYR A 162 10.04 12.45 -4.28
C TYR A 162 10.39 12.94 -5.68
N PRO A 163 10.71 14.24 -5.85
CA PRO A 163 11.21 14.76 -7.11
C PRO A 163 12.43 14.04 -7.69
N PRO A 164 12.64 14.10 -9.02
CA PRO A 164 13.86 13.60 -9.64
C PRO A 164 15.12 14.11 -8.94
N GLY A 165 16.02 13.19 -8.60
CA GLY A 165 17.26 13.50 -7.88
C GLY A 165 17.10 13.71 -6.36
N MET A 166 15.89 13.59 -5.80
CA MET A 166 15.61 13.72 -4.37
C MET A 166 15.11 12.40 -3.78
N ALA A 167 15.31 12.21 -2.48
CA ALA A 167 14.85 11.07 -1.69
C ALA A 167 14.75 11.48 -0.20
N ASP A 168 14.25 10.59 0.64
CA ASP A 168 14.46 10.67 2.08
C ASP A 168 15.89 10.25 2.49
N ASP A 169 16.18 10.37 3.79
CA ASP A 169 17.49 10.10 4.39
C ASP A 169 17.96 8.63 4.33
N GLU A 170 17.06 7.68 4.05
CA GLU A 170 17.32 6.23 4.09
C GLU A 170 17.21 5.55 2.72
N GLY A 171 16.83 6.33 1.70
CA GLY A 171 16.59 5.87 0.35
C GLY A 171 17.53 6.49 -0.68
N ARG A 172 17.11 6.37 -1.95
CA ARG A 172 17.71 7.03 -3.11
C ARG A 172 16.59 7.49 -4.05
N PRO A 173 16.87 8.38 -5.02
CA PRO A 173 15.85 8.87 -5.94
C PRO A 173 15.08 7.70 -6.58
N SER A 174 13.75 7.80 -6.61
CA SER A 174 12.85 6.70 -7.01
C SER A 174 11.94 7.04 -8.19
N ASP A 175 12.00 8.27 -8.72
CA ASP A 175 11.21 8.69 -9.90
C ASP A 175 11.51 7.84 -11.14
N ASP A 176 12.73 7.32 -11.27
CA ASP A 176 13.15 6.40 -12.35
C ASP A 176 12.34 5.11 -12.40
N ILE A 177 11.72 4.70 -11.29
CA ILE A 177 10.89 3.49 -11.18
C ILE A 177 9.48 3.72 -11.76
N ILE A 178 9.01 4.96 -11.80
CA ILE A 178 7.60 5.30 -12.10
C ILE A 178 7.13 4.79 -13.47
N PRO A 179 7.89 4.91 -14.58
CA PRO A 179 7.49 4.33 -15.86
C PRO A 179 7.25 2.82 -15.81
N LEU A 180 8.14 2.08 -15.13
CA LEU A 180 8.01 0.63 -14.98
C LEU A 180 6.81 0.28 -14.10
N LEU A 181 6.61 1.01 -13.00
CA LEU A 181 5.48 0.82 -12.10
C LEU A 181 4.15 1.05 -12.82
N LEU A 182 4.02 2.13 -13.59
CA LEU A 182 2.85 2.43 -14.41
C LEU A 182 2.53 1.31 -15.40
N ASN A 183 3.55 0.81 -16.11
CA ASN A 183 3.40 -0.32 -17.04
C ASN A 183 2.89 -1.58 -16.32
N LYS A 184 3.45 -1.91 -15.15
CA LYS A 184 3.02 -3.05 -14.34
C LYS A 184 1.60 -2.87 -13.80
N ALA A 185 1.26 -1.69 -13.29
CA ALA A 185 -0.10 -1.39 -12.85
C ALA A 185 -1.11 -1.53 -14.01
N GLY A 186 -0.76 -1.00 -15.19
CA GLY A 186 -1.57 -1.11 -16.40
C GLY A 186 -1.82 -2.56 -16.84
N LYS A 187 -0.80 -3.43 -16.81
CA LYS A 187 -0.93 -4.88 -17.09
C LYS A 187 -2.02 -5.53 -16.23
N TYR A 188 -2.14 -5.12 -14.97
CA TYR A 188 -3.10 -5.65 -14.01
C TYR A 188 -4.35 -4.78 -13.85
N GLN A 189 -4.61 -3.84 -14.78
CA GLN A 189 -5.75 -2.92 -14.75
C GLN A 189 -5.89 -2.19 -13.41
N LEU A 190 -4.76 -1.82 -12.81
CA LEU A 190 -4.70 -0.95 -11.64
C LEU A 190 -4.43 0.49 -12.08
N LYS A 191 -4.75 1.44 -11.20
CA LYS A 191 -4.48 2.86 -11.41
C LYS A 191 -3.41 3.38 -10.44
N VAL A 192 -2.80 4.51 -10.79
CA VAL A 192 -1.68 5.11 -10.07
C VAL A 192 -1.92 6.61 -9.89
N CYS A 193 -1.93 7.06 -8.64
CA CYS A 193 -1.88 8.46 -8.25
C CYS A 193 -0.63 8.71 -7.39
N PHE A 194 -0.38 9.97 -7.01
CA PHE A 194 0.89 10.37 -6.39
C PHE A 194 0.66 10.90 -4.97
N HIS A 195 1.51 10.46 -4.06
CA HIS A 195 1.62 10.94 -2.69
C HIS A 195 2.92 11.73 -2.57
N ILE A 196 2.79 13.04 -2.62
CA ILE A 196 3.91 13.98 -2.65
C ILE A 196 4.47 14.13 -1.23
N GLU A 197 5.67 13.60 -1.05
CA GLU A 197 6.39 13.58 0.22
C GLU A 197 6.97 14.96 0.60
N PRO A 198 7.34 15.18 1.87
CA PRO A 198 7.99 16.40 2.32
C PRO A 198 9.48 16.37 1.95
N TYR A 199 9.79 16.64 0.69
CA TYR A 199 11.17 16.80 0.22
C TYR A 199 11.81 18.09 0.75
N GLN A 200 13.15 18.11 0.74
CA GLN A 200 13.94 19.25 1.20
C GLN A 200 13.55 20.54 0.47
N ASN A 201 13.34 21.62 1.23
CA ASN A 201 12.94 22.93 0.70
C ASN A 201 11.66 22.92 -0.14
N ARG A 202 10.68 22.06 0.19
CA ARG A 202 9.35 22.08 -0.45
C ARG A 202 8.66 23.44 -0.25
N THR A 203 8.27 24.06 -1.35
CA THR A 203 7.51 25.32 -1.44
C THR A 203 6.31 25.14 -2.36
N VAL A 204 5.37 26.07 -2.37
CA VAL A 204 4.23 25.97 -3.30
C VAL A 204 4.68 25.99 -4.76
N ASP A 205 5.68 26.81 -5.08
CA ASP A 205 6.19 26.97 -6.45
C ASP A 205 6.80 25.67 -6.98
N ASN A 206 7.59 24.97 -6.17
CA ASN A 206 8.16 23.69 -6.61
C ASN A 206 7.12 22.56 -6.59
N VAL A 207 6.08 22.60 -5.73
CA VAL A 207 4.96 21.66 -5.83
C VAL A 207 4.19 21.84 -7.15
N ILE A 208 3.94 23.08 -7.59
CA ILE A 208 3.36 23.35 -8.92
C ILE A 208 4.26 22.78 -10.01
N HIS A 209 5.57 23.10 -9.97
CA HIS A 209 6.53 22.64 -10.96
C HIS A 209 6.54 21.11 -11.09
N TRP A 210 6.62 20.39 -9.97
CA TRP A 210 6.67 18.93 -9.94
C TRP A 210 5.33 18.28 -10.29
N THR A 211 4.21 18.88 -9.91
CA THR A 211 2.89 18.42 -10.36
C THR A 211 2.79 18.50 -11.88
N GLN A 212 3.22 19.61 -12.47
CA GLN A 212 3.27 19.74 -13.93
C GLN A 212 4.25 18.75 -14.57
N TYR A 213 5.39 18.46 -13.95
CA TYR A 213 6.31 17.42 -14.40
C TYR A 213 5.61 16.06 -14.45
N ILE A 214 4.96 15.64 -13.36
CA ILE A 214 4.22 14.37 -13.28
C ILE A 214 3.11 14.31 -14.36
N LEU A 215 2.32 15.37 -14.50
CA LEU A 215 1.25 15.44 -15.50
C LEU A 215 1.80 15.34 -16.93
N ARG A 216 2.90 16.00 -17.24
CA ARG A 216 3.54 15.92 -18.57
C ARG A 216 4.19 14.56 -18.82
N GLN A 217 4.92 14.04 -17.85
CA GLN A 217 5.75 12.85 -18.00
C GLN A 217 4.92 11.56 -17.96
N TYR A 218 3.90 11.52 -17.10
CA TYR A 218 3.16 10.31 -16.78
C TYR A 218 1.66 10.41 -17.08
N GLY A 219 1.13 11.62 -17.23
CA GLY A 219 -0.31 11.87 -17.29
C GLY A 219 -1.03 11.23 -18.47
N SER A 220 -0.34 10.90 -19.57
CA SER A 220 -0.91 10.22 -20.73
C SER A 220 -0.98 8.69 -20.59
N HIS A 221 -0.31 8.12 -19.58
CA HIS A 221 -0.28 6.67 -19.37
C HIS A 221 -1.66 6.15 -18.94
N GLN A 222 -2.11 5.02 -19.51
CA GLN A 222 -3.44 4.46 -19.24
C GLN A 222 -3.71 4.13 -17.76
N ALA A 223 -2.66 3.82 -17.01
CA ALA A 223 -2.73 3.53 -15.58
C ALA A 223 -2.73 4.80 -14.71
N PHE A 224 -2.47 5.99 -15.26
CA PHE A 224 -2.51 7.22 -14.48
C PHE A 224 -3.96 7.48 -14.03
N TYR A 225 -4.15 7.56 -12.71
CA TYR A 225 -5.46 7.73 -12.10
C TYR A 225 -5.99 9.14 -12.32
N ARG A 226 -7.27 9.23 -12.68
CA ARG A 226 -8.00 10.49 -12.75
C ARG A 226 -9.30 10.39 -11.98
N TYR A 227 -9.58 11.43 -11.23
CA TYR A 227 -10.87 11.64 -10.59
C TYR A 227 -11.52 12.86 -11.24
N ASN A 228 -12.68 12.65 -11.89
CA ASN A 228 -13.38 13.69 -12.67
C ASN A 228 -12.47 14.43 -13.68
N GLY A 229 -11.63 13.68 -14.40
CA GLY A 229 -10.71 14.21 -15.41
C GLY A 229 -9.38 14.76 -14.86
N LYS A 230 -9.26 14.95 -13.54
CA LYS A 230 -8.07 15.52 -12.90
C LYS A 230 -7.14 14.44 -12.33
N GLY A 231 -5.83 14.63 -12.43
CA GLY A 231 -4.85 13.79 -11.74
C GLY A 231 -4.89 13.98 -10.23
N VAL A 232 -4.79 12.90 -9.45
CA VAL A 232 -4.92 12.98 -7.98
C VAL A 232 -3.54 13.06 -7.32
N PHE A 233 -3.39 14.02 -6.41
CA PHE A 233 -2.16 14.30 -5.67
C PHE A 233 -2.45 14.43 -4.18
N TYR A 234 -1.99 13.49 -3.37
CA TYR A 234 -1.98 13.60 -1.92
C TYR A 234 -0.76 14.41 -1.50
N ILE A 235 -0.93 15.44 -0.68
CA ILE A 235 0.18 16.24 -0.16
C ILE A 235 0.40 15.85 1.31
N TYR A 236 1.41 15.01 1.58
CA TYR A 236 1.78 14.65 2.95
C TYR A 236 2.30 15.88 3.69
N ASP A 237 1.95 16.06 4.96
CA ASP A 237 2.35 17.23 5.76
C ASP A 237 2.04 18.59 5.09
N SER A 238 0.89 18.70 4.42
CA SER A 238 0.46 19.95 3.74
C SER A 238 0.40 21.15 4.67
N TYR A 239 0.18 20.93 5.98
CA TYR A 239 0.15 21.95 7.03
C TYR A 239 1.50 22.65 7.26
N ARG A 240 2.61 22.13 6.73
CA ARG A 240 3.94 22.79 6.82
C ARG A 240 4.04 24.05 5.96
N ILE A 241 3.11 24.24 5.02
CA ILE A 241 2.96 25.45 4.21
C ILE A 241 1.63 26.09 4.58
N SER A 242 1.61 27.41 4.75
CA SER A 242 0.40 28.11 5.20
C SER A 242 -0.74 28.04 4.19
N ALA A 243 -1.99 27.99 4.69
CA ALA A 243 -3.19 28.05 3.86
C ALA A 243 -3.23 29.29 2.95
N HIS A 244 -2.67 30.42 3.40
CA HIS A 244 -2.57 31.63 2.60
C HIS A 244 -1.66 31.42 1.38
N GLU A 245 -0.48 30.82 1.57
CA GLU A 245 0.48 30.60 0.49
C GLU A 245 -0.04 29.61 -0.56
N TRP A 246 -0.66 28.51 -0.12
CA TRP A 246 -1.33 27.55 -1.00
C TRP A 246 -2.35 28.25 -1.91
N ARG A 247 -3.20 29.09 -1.33
CA ARG A 247 -4.23 29.83 -2.06
C ARG A 247 -3.65 30.81 -3.06
N GLN A 248 -2.65 31.60 -2.64
CA GLN A 248 -2.09 32.67 -3.46
C GLN A 248 -1.29 32.16 -4.65
N LYS A 249 -0.72 30.95 -4.59
CA LYS A 249 0.18 30.42 -5.62
C LYS A 249 -0.40 29.19 -6.36
N LEU A 250 -0.73 28.11 -5.63
CA LEU A 250 -1.19 26.87 -6.27
C LEU A 250 -2.62 27.02 -6.79
N PHE A 251 -3.52 27.49 -5.94
CA PHE A 251 -4.94 27.56 -6.28
C PHE A 251 -5.34 28.85 -7.01
N SER A 252 -4.40 29.78 -7.20
CA SER A 252 -4.50 30.87 -8.19
C SER A 252 -4.06 30.43 -9.60
N ASN A 253 -3.43 29.25 -9.73
CA ASN A 253 -3.01 28.71 -11.02
C ASN A 253 -4.16 27.95 -11.70
N GLU A 254 -4.78 28.56 -12.72
CA GLU A 254 -5.92 27.97 -13.44
C GLU A 254 -5.64 26.58 -14.03
N LYS A 255 -4.42 26.38 -14.55
CA LYS A 255 -4.04 25.08 -15.11
C LYS A 255 -4.04 23.99 -14.04
N MET A 256 -3.49 24.28 -12.85
CA MET A 256 -3.49 23.33 -11.75
C MET A 256 -4.89 23.00 -11.26
N LYS A 257 -5.78 24.00 -11.16
CA LYS A 257 -7.18 23.76 -10.82
C LYS A 257 -7.92 22.88 -11.83
N GLN A 258 -7.57 22.98 -13.12
CA GLN A 258 -8.20 22.20 -14.18
C GLN A 258 -7.63 20.77 -14.30
N GLU A 259 -6.33 20.59 -14.08
CA GLU A 259 -5.64 19.33 -14.35
C GLU A 259 -5.40 18.46 -13.11
N ALA A 260 -5.42 19.03 -11.90
CA ALA A 260 -5.05 18.34 -10.67
C ALA A 260 -6.12 18.45 -9.57
N PHE A 261 -6.29 17.35 -8.83
CA PHE A 261 -7.14 17.19 -7.66
C PHE A 261 -6.23 16.99 -6.45
N PHE A 262 -6.14 18.00 -5.59
CA PHE A 262 -5.22 18.00 -4.45
C PHE A 262 -5.92 17.57 -3.17
N VAL A 263 -5.30 16.62 -2.47
CA VAL A 263 -5.77 16.10 -1.19
C VAL A 263 -4.80 16.49 -0.08
N GLY A 264 -5.24 17.31 0.87
CA GLY A 264 -4.40 17.81 1.97
C GLY A 264 -4.55 16.98 3.24
N LEU A 265 -3.46 16.79 3.97
CA LEU A 265 -3.45 16.08 5.25
C LEU A 265 -4.05 16.98 6.34
N ILE A 266 -4.98 16.43 7.11
CA ILE A 266 -5.47 17.03 8.35
C ILE A 266 -5.09 16.15 9.55
N LEU A 267 -4.81 16.79 10.68
CA LEU A 267 -4.61 16.15 11.98
C LEU A 267 -5.85 16.31 12.86
N LYS A 268 -6.64 17.37 12.64
CA LYS A 268 -7.85 17.69 13.40
C LYS A 268 -9.04 17.99 12.50
N SER A 269 -10.25 17.72 12.96
CA SER A 269 -11.46 17.93 12.16
C SER A 269 -11.71 19.41 11.83
N ASN A 270 -11.32 20.33 12.73
CA ASN A 270 -11.45 21.77 12.52
C ASN A 270 -10.51 22.35 11.45
N GLU A 271 -9.53 21.57 10.97
CA GLU A 271 -8.60 21.97 9.90
C GLU A 271 -9.22 21.85 8.50
N CYS A 272 -10.37 21.15 8.36
CA CYS A 272 -11.06 21.05 7.08
C CYS A 272 -11.43 22.42 6.50
N GLN A 273 -11.90 23.37 7.32
CA GLN A 273 -12.28 24.67 6.81
C GLN A 273 -11.12 25.55 6.32
N PRO A 274 -10.02 25.73 7.08
CA PRO A 274 -8.86 26.45 6.56
C PRO A 274 -8.23 25.74 5.36
N LEU A 275 -8.25 24.39 5.31
CA LEU A 275 -7.78 23.64 4.15
C LEU A 275 -8.65 23.91 2.91
N ALA A 276 -9.97 23.81 3.03
CA ALA A 276 -10.92 24.16 1.97
C ALA A 276 -10.74 25.61 1.50
N SER A 277 -10.59 26.54 2.45
CA SER A 277 -10.38 27.96 2.18
C SER A 277 -9.07 28.25 1.46
N SER A 278 -8.09 27.34 1.55
CA SER A 278 -6.87 27.45 0.76
C SER A 278 -7.04 27.00 -0.69
N GLY A 279 -7.99 26.11 -0.98
CA GLY A 279 -8.35 25.66 -2.33
C GLY A 279 -8.20 24.16 -2.59
N PHE A 280 -7.78 23.35 -1.60
CA PHE A 280 -7.70 21.89 -1.76
C PHE A 280 -9.06 21.27 -2.09
N ASP A 281 -9.04 20.16 -2.83
CA ASP A 281 -10.25 19.47 -3.27
C ASP A 281 -10.75 18.40 -2.27
N ALA A 282 -9.86 17.83 -1.45
CA ALA A 282 -10.21 16.90 -0.38
C ALA A 282 -9.26 16.99 0.84
N ALA A 283 -9.69 16.46 1.97
CA ALA A 283 -8.88 16.23 3.17
C ALA A 283 -8.66 14.73 3.41
N TYR A 284 -7.51 14.29 3.94
CA TYR A 284 -7.28 12.89 4.35
C TYR A 284 -6.55 12.78 5.70
N SER A 285 -6.54 11.58 6.32
CA SER A 285 -6.02 11.38 7.69
C SER A 285 -4.70 10.60 7.81
N TYR A 286 -4.29 9.86 6.78
CA TYR A 286 -3.08 9.03 6.67
C TYR A 286 -2.86 7.96 7.77
N PHE A 287 -2.67 8.34 9.02
CA PHE A 287 -2.10 7.49 10.06
C PHE A 287 -2.93 6.23 10.35
N ALA A 288 -2.27 5.07 10.29
CA ALA A 288 -2.86 3.77 10.63
C ALA A 288 -3.07 3.60 12.14
N ALA A 289 -2.35 4.34 12.97
CA ALA A 289 -2.49 4.33 14.43
C ALA A 289 -3.74 5.12 14.86
N ASN A 290 -4.79 4.39 15.24
CA ASN A 290 -6.06 4.93 15.70
C ASN A 290 -5.84 5.70 17.00
N GLY A 291 -6.33 6.95 17.03
CA GLY A 291 -6.12 7.86 18.16
C GLY A 291 -4.78 8.61 18.17
N PHE A 292 -3.91 8.44 17.17
CA PHE A 292 -2.67 9.22 17.08
C PHE A 292 -2.93 10.71 16.81
N THR A 293 -3.92 10.99 15.96
CA THR A 293 -4.47 12.33 15.72
C THR A 293 -5.99 12.26 15.84
N GLU A 294 -6.64 13.41 15.97
CA GLU A 294 -8.10 13.46 15.97
C GLU A 294 -8.66 12.94 14.63
N ALA A 295 -8.05 13.30 13.50
CA ALA A 295 -8.45 12.83 12.17
C ALA A 295 -8.19 11.33 11.94
N SER A 296 -7.21 10.72 12.60
CA SER A 296 -6.98 9.27 12.57
C SER A 296 -7.79 8.49 13.60
N THR A 297 -8.63 9.16 14.40
CA THR A 297 -9.53 8.53 15.36
C THR A 297 -10.78 8.02 14.65
N SER A 298 -10.83 6.73 14.29
CA SER A 298 -11.87 6.17 13.42
C SER A 298 -13.29 6.34 13.97
N GLN A 299 -13.45 6.22 15.29
CA GLN A 299 -14.71 6.41 16.01
C GLN A 299 -15.26 7.85 15.86
N GLN A 300 -14.40 8.82 15.52
CA GLN A 300 -14.79 10.21 15.31
C GLN A 300 -15.09 10.53 13.86
N TRP A 301 -14.88 9.63 12.89
CA TRP A 301 -15.04 9.97 11.47
C TRP A 301 -16.42 10.47 11.06
N THR A 302 -17.49 10.01 11.71
CA THR A 302 -18.83 10.58 11.50
C THR A 302 -18.89 12.06 11.91
N PHE A 303 -18.27 12.40 13.05
CA PHE A 303 -18.13 13.78 13.49
C PHE A 303 -17.20 14.59 12.58
N THR A 304 -16.05 14.03 12.19
CA THR A 304 -15.11 14.64 11.25
C THR A 304 -15.78 15.00 9.94
N VAL A 305 -16.56 14.09 9.34
CA VAL A 305 -17.36 14.39 8.14
C VAL A 305 -18.32 15.55 8.38
N GLY A 306 -18.94 15.62 9.55
CA GLY A 306 -19.81 16.73 9.95
C GLY A 306 -19.08 18.08 10.09
N GLN A 307 -17.78 18.09 10.40
CA GLN A 307 -16.94 19.29 10.42
C GLN A 307 -16.42 19.66 9.03
N CYS A 308 -16.17 18.65 8.19
CA CYS A 308 -15.68 18.81 6.82
C CYS A 308 -16.80 19.07 5.81
N LYS A 309 -17.78 19.94 6.14
CA LYS A 309 -18.86 20.30 5.20
C LYS A 309 -18.37 21.07 3.98
N SER A 310 -17.24 21.76 4.10
CA SER A 310 -16.66 22.58 3.03
C SER A 310 -15.76 21.80 2.08
N ILE A 311 -15.36 20.57 2.43
CA ILE A 311 -14.43 19.76 1.65
C ILE A 311 -14.59 18.26 1.99
N PRO A 312 -14.65 17.35 1.01
CA PRO A 312 -14.74 15.91 1.28
C PRO A 312 -13.60 15.39 2.17
N PHE A 313 -13.95 14.56 3.15
CA PHE A 313 -12.99 13.86 4.00
C PHE A 313 -12.80 12.40 3.55
N ILE A 314 -11.54 12.03 3.28
CA ILE A 314 -11.06 10.72 2.84
C ILE A 314 -10.41 10.02 4.05
N PRO A 315 -11.12 9.08 4.72
CA PRO A 315 -10.56 8.36 5.86
C PRO A 315 -9.46 7.39 5.43
N SER A 316 -8.43 7.25 6.28
CA SER A 316 -7.34 6.31 6.11
C SER A 316 -7.44 5.16 7.12
N VAL A 317 -7.63 3.94 6.62
CA VAL A 317 -7.68 2.69 7.42
C VAL A 317 -6.33 2.00 7.40
N GLY A 318 -5.97 1.26 8.46
CA GLY A 318 -4.74 0.48 8.49
C GLY A 318 -4.84 -0.78 9.37
N PRO A 319 -4.04 -1.83 9.12
CA PRO A 319 -4.17 -3.12 9.79
C PRO A 319 -3.64 -3.13 11.24
N GLY A 320 -2.87 -2.11 11.61
CA GLY A 320 -2.20 -1.92 12.89
C GLY A 320 -1.04 -0.95 12.72
N TYR A 321 -0.23 -0.78 13.76
CA TYR A 321 0.96 0.08 13.73
C TYR A 321 1.98 -0.43 14.73
N ILE A 322 3.25 -0.54 14.32
CA ILE A 322 4.39 -0.80 15.20
C ILE A 322 5.67 -0.44 14.44
N ASP A 323 6.37 0.58 14.93
CA ASP A 323 7.57 1.13 14.31
C ASP A 323 8.79 1.02 15.23
N THR A 324 8.73 0.26 16.32
CA THR A 324 9.76 0.24 17.36
C THR A 324 11.11 -0.29 16.88
N ASN A 325 11.16 -0.99 15.74
CA ASN A 325 12.43 -1.28 15.10
C ASN A 325 13.07 -0.05 14.46
N VAL A 326 12.30 0.93 13.97
CA VAL A 326 12.81 2.20 13.45
C VAL A 326 12.87 3.30 14.53
N ARG A 327 11.86 3.39 15.40
CA ARG A 327 11.69 4.40 16.46
C ARG A 327 11.52 3.71 17.82
N PRO A 328 12.60 3.26 18.48
CA PRO A 328 12.51 2.44 19.71
C PRO A 328 11.73 3.08 20.87
N TRP A 329 11.60 4.40 20.85
CA TRP A 329 10.89 5.19 21.85
C TRP A 329 9.38 5.34 21.59
N ASN A 330 8.88 4.94 20.42
CA ASN A 330 7.50 5.21 19.99
C ASN A 330 6.50 4.11 20.37
N GLY A 331 6.84 3.26 21.35
CA GLY A 331 6.02 2.12 21.77
C GLY A 331 4.59 2.48 22.16
N GLY A 332 4.34 3.69 22.69
CA GLY A 332 2.98 4.18 23.03
C GLY A 332 2.04 4.34 21.83
N THR A 333 2.57 4.45 20.62
CA THR A 333 1.79 4.57 19.38
C THR A 333 1.41 3.19 18.80
N THR A 334 1.97 2.11 19.35
CA THR A 334 1.70 0.74 18.90
C THR A 334 0.20 0.41 18.94
N ARG A 335 -0.29 -0.19 17.86
CA ARG A 335 -1.65 -0.73 17.75
C ARG A 335 -1.55 -2.17 17.25
N PRO A 336 -1.74 -3.17 18.13
CA PRO A 336 -1.64 -4.57 17.73
C PRO A 336 -2.76 -4.89 16.73
N ARG A 337 -2.44 -5.73 15.75
CA ARG A 337 -3.42 -6.06 14.69
C ARG A 337 -4.59 -6.91 15.18
N GLN A 338 -4.45 -7.56 16.33
CA GLN A 338 -5.48 -8.41 16.97
C GLN A 338 -6.12 -9.40 15.99
N ASN A 339 -5.29 -10.13 15.21
CA ASN A 339 -5.76 -11.08 14.19
C ASN A 339 -6.77 -10.48 13.19
N GLY A 340 -6.64 -9.20 12.88
CA GLY A 340 -7.49 -8.48 11.92
C GLY A 340 -8.65 -7.71 12.56
N GLU A 341 -8.97 -7.91 13.84
CA GLU A 341 -10.07 -7.20 14.50
C GLU A 341 -9.86 -5.68 14.56
N TYR A 342 -8.61 -5.25 14.74
CA TYR A 342 -8.26 -3.83 14.67
C TYR A 342 -8.64 -3.21 13.31
N TYR A 343 -8.29 -3.91 12.23
CA TYR A 343 -8.54 -3.45 10.86
C TYR A 343 -10.03 -3.44 10.53
N LYS A 344 -10.74 -4.53 10.88
CA LYS A 344 -12.19 -4.64 10.74
C LYS A 344 -12.90 -3.50 11.47
N LYS A 345 -12.44 -3.15 12.67
CA LYS A 345 -13.01 -2.04 13.44
C LYS A 345 -12.87 -0.71 12.70
N MET A 346 -11.70 -0.39 12.15
CA MET A 346 -11.54 0.85 11.38
C MET A 346 -12.48 0.88 10.16
N PHE A 347 -12.64 -0.24 9.45
CA PHE A 347 -13.60 -0.34 8.34
C PHE A 347 -15.06 -0.18 8.80
N ASN A 348 -15.44 -0.76 9.93
CA ASN A 348 -16.80 -0.63 10.49
C ASN A 348 -17.14 0.81 10.90
N ASP A 349 -16.12 1.60 11.28
CA ASP A 349 -16.27 3.00 11.67
C ASP A 349 -16.35 3.94 10.43
N LEU A 350 -16.20 3.43 9.20
CA LEU A 350 -16.31 4.24 7.98
C LEU A 350 -17.69 4.91 7.90
N PRO A 351 -17.75 6.24 7.63
CA PRO A 351 -19.02 6.93 7.50
C PRO A 351 -19.85 6.40 6.33
N LYS A 352 -21.16 6.23 6.52
CA LYS A 352 -22.08 5.74 5.49
C LYS A 352 -22.16 6.70 4.30
N GLY A 353 -22.28 6.14 3.10
CA GLY A 353 -22.47 6.86 1.83
C GLY A 353 -21.79 6.12 0.68
N ASN A 354 -22.43 6.11 -0.50
CA ASN A 354 -21.84 5.46 -1.68
C ASN A 354 -20.72 6.34 -2.29
N ASP A 355 -19.77 5.69 -2.97
CA ASP A 355 -18.74 6.29 -3.85
C ASP A 355 -17.66 7.18 -3.20
N ARG A 356 -17.48 7.10 -1.87
CA ARG A 356 -16.37 7.79 -1.19
C ARG A 356 -15.02 7.16 -1.50
N ILE A 357 -13.98 7.98 -1.65
CA ILE A 357 -12.58 7.50 -1.65
C ILE A 357 -12.17 7.12 -0.22
N VAL A 358 -11.62 5.92 -0.06
CA VAL A 358 -11.00 5.45 1.18
C VAL A 358 -9.56 5.10 0.90
N THR A 359 -8.64 5.49 1.77
CA THR A 359 -7.22 5.14 1.62
C THR A 359 -6.83 4.03 2.60
N ILE A 360 -5.96 3.12 2.17
CA ILE A 360 -5.37 2.06 3.00
C ILE A 360 -3.91 2.41 3.28
N THR A 361 -3.58 2.54 4.56
CA THR A 361 -2.23 2.75 5.09
C THR A 361 -1.78 1.44 5.73
N SER A 362 -1.05 0.58 5.03
CA SER A 362 -0.45 0.76 3.69
C SER A 362 -0.34 -0.58 2.93
N PHE A 363 0.13 -0.56 1.68
CA PHE A 363 0.57 -1.79 1.03
C PHE A 363 1.85 -2.31 1.71
N ASN A 364 2.92 -1.52 1.75
CA ASN A 364 4.27 -1.97 2.11
C ASN A 364 5.10 -0.95 2.91
N GLU A 365 4.49 -0.17 3.82
CA GLU A 365 5.26 0.63 4.79
C GLU A 365 5.74 -0.25 5.95
N TRP A 366 6.80 -1.02 5.69
CA TRP A 366 7.36 -2.00 6.62
C TRP A 366 7.99 -1.33 7.84
N GLY A 367 8.57 -0.13 7.69
CA GLY A 367 9.19 0.62 8.79
C GLY A 367 8.23 0.98 9.91
N GLU A 368 6.93 1.11 9.58
CA GLU A 368 5.87 1.45 10.53
C GLU A 368 4.93 0.28 10.87
N GLY A 369 5.18 -0.89 10.28
CA GLY A 369 4.38 -2.09 10.55
C GLY A 369 2.92 -1.97 10.09
N THR A 370 2.62 -1.10 9.13
CA THR A 370 1.26 -0.83 8.63
C THR A 370 0.91 -1.61 7.36
N GLN A 371 1.85 -2.37 6.81
CA GLN A 371 1.73 -3.09 5.55
C GLN A 371 0.60 -4.15 5.56
N ILE A 372 -0.12 -4.29 4.46
CA ILE A 372 -0.95 -5.48 4.17
C ILE A 372 -0.21 -6.51 3.31
N GLU A 373 0.95 -6.13 2.76
CA GLU A 373 1.84 -7.03 2.03
C GLU A 373 2.15 -8.28 2.87
N PRO A 374 2.17 -9.49 2.27
CA PRO A 374 2.36 -10.71 3.03
C PRO A 374 3.62 -10.75 3.90
N ALA A 375 3.46 -11.14 5.16
CA ALA A 375 4.55 -11.30 6.14
C ALA A 375 4.68 -12.75 6.59
N VAL A 376 5.90 -13.18 6.92
CA VAL A 376 6.20 -14.53 7.40
C VAL A 376 6.70 -14.51 8.83
N GLU A 377 6.44 -15.61 9.55
CA GLU A 377 7.13 -15.88 10.79
C GLU A 377 8.61 -16.14 10.50
N ARG A 378 9.48 -15.40 11.18
CA ARG A 378 10.93 -15.57 11.09
C ARG A 378 11.54 -15.33 12.46
N SER A 379 12.33 -16.31 12.91
CA SER A 379 13.16 -16.20 14.10
C SER A 379 14.57 -16.63 13.72
N ILE A 380 15.53 -15.72 13.88
CA ILE A 380 16.91 -15.92 13.41
C ILE A 380 17.85 -16.14 14.60
N SER A 381 17.60 -15.42 15.70
CA SER A 381 18.31 -15.56 16.96
C SER A 381 17.39 -15.22 18.12
N LYS A 382 17.82 -15.52 19.35
CA LYS A 382 17.07 -15.15 20.57
C LYS A 382 16.80 -13.64 20.71
N ASN A 383 17.53 -12.80 19.95
CA ASN A 383 17.48 -11.34 20.07
C ASN A 383 16.77 -10.64 18.90
N ILE A 384 16.40 -11.35 17.83
CA ILE A 384 15.69 -10.80 16.67
C ILE A 384 14.47 -11.66 16.40
N THR A 385 13.32 -11.14 16.83
CA THR A 385 12.00 -11.73 16.62
C THR A 385 11.14 -10.80 15.79
N TYR A 386 10.53 -11.33 14.74
CA TYR A 386 9.57 -10.61 13.91
C TYR A 386 8.14 -11.01 14.28
N GLU A 387 7.24 -10.03 14.28
CA GLU A 387 5.81 -10.26 14.34
C GLU A 387 5.35 -11.04 13.09
N SER A 388 4.33 -11.88 13.24
CA SER A 388 3.82 -12.71 12.15
C SER A 388 2.31 -12.62 12.01
N TYR A 389 1.81 -13.05 10.85
CA TYR A 389 0.37 -13.18 10.63
C TYR A 389 -0.04 -14.60 10.99
N HIS A 390 -0.62 -14.80 12.17
CA HIS A 390 -0.93 -16.13 12.71
C HIS A 390 -1.85 -16.98 11.80
N GLN A 391 -2.66 -16.36 10.93
CA GLN A 391 -3.55 -17.05 9.98
C GLN A 391 -2.90 -17.30 8.61
N GLY A 392 -1.62 -16.97 8.46
CA GLY A 392 -0.81 -17.18 7.25
C GLY A 392 -0.42 -15.87 6.55
N PRO A 393 0.57 -15.91 5.64
CA PRO A 393 1.16 -14.69 5.09
C PRO A 393 0.19 -13.79 4.34
N PHE A 394 -0.82 -14.34 3.68
CA PHE A 394 -1.76 -13.57 2.85
C PHE A 394 -2.97 -13.02 3.61
N THR A 395 -3.02 -13.17 4.94
CA THR A 395 -4.16 -12.79 5.79
C THR A 395 -4.72 -11.40 5.46
N TYR A 396 -3.87 -10.37 5.42
CA TYR A 396 -4.33 -8.99 5.22
C TYR A 396 -4.66 -8.65 3.76
N ILE A 397 -4.14 -9.40 2.78
CA ILE A 397 -4.59 -9.30 1.39
C ILE A 397 -6.05 -9.75 1.28
N TYR A 398 -6.37 -10.93 1.81
CA TYR A 398 -7.73 -11.47 1.76
C TYR A 398 -8.71 -10.67 2.64
N LEU A 399 -8.31 -10.29 3.85
CA LEU A 399 -9.14 -9.48 4.72
C LEU A 399 -9.45 -8.10 4.12
N THR A 400 -8.48 -7.46 3.46
CA THR A 400 -8.72 -6.19 2.75
C THR A 400 -9.81 -6.38 1.68
N ARG A 401 -9.76 -7.48 0.92
CA ARG A 401 -10.77 -7.77 -0.08
C ARG A 401 -12.16 -7.93 0.53
N GLU A 402 -12.27 -8.73 1.58
CA GLU A 402 -13.55 -8.94 2.26
C GLU A 402 -14.13 -7.61 2.74
N LEU A 403 -13.31 -6.76 3.36
CA LEU A 403 -13.73 -5.47 3.89
C LEU A 403 -14.14 -4.48 2.79
N ILE A 404 -13.34 -4.33 1.73
CA ILE A 404 -13.66 -3.46 0.58
C ILE A 404 -15.00 -3.83 -0.07
N PHE A 405 -15.32 -5.12 -0.16
CA PHE A 405 -16.56 -5.59 -0.80
C PHE A 405 -17.73 -5.75 0.17
N ALA A 406 -17.50 -5.58 1.48
CA ALA A 406 -18.55 -5.54 2.51
C ALA A 406 -19.10 -4.12 2.75
N THR A 407 -18.28 -3.09 2.54
CA THR A 407 -18.68 -1.67 2.47
C THR A 407 -19.34 -1.34 1.15
#